data_AF-A0A2N4WV31-F1
#
_entry.id   AF-A0A2N4WV31-F1
#
_cell.length_a   1.000
_cell.length_b   1.000
_cell.length_c   1.000
_cell.angle_alpha   90.00
_cell.angle_beta   90.00
_cell.angle_gamma   90.00
#
_symmetry.space_group_name_H-M   'P 1'
#
loop_
_entity.id
_entity.type
_entity.pdbx_description
1 polymer ?
#
loop_
_entity_poly.entity_id
_entity_poly.type
_entity_poly.pdbx_seq_one_letter_code
_entity_poly.pdbx_strand_id
1 'polypeptide(L)' 'MRLTAAAALAFTLPLALAACGESGASAPGAVSPGEAKALDEAAAMLDERRLPPEALPTGAQLGDAPGDAASAAPARD' A
#
# COMPACT_ATOMS: atom_id res chain seq x y z
N MET A 1 -41.18 -3.31 -16.71
CA MET A 1 -40.46 -2.45 -15.73
C MET A 1 -39.22 -3.10 -15.10
N ARG A 2 -39.17 -4.42 -14.88
CA ARG A 2 -37.97 -5.06 -14.29
C ARG A 2 -36.76 -5.13 -15.23
N LEU A 3 -36.97 -5.36 -16.54
CA LEU A 3 -35.89 -5.35 -17.55
C LEU A 3 -35.26 -3.97 -17.76
N THR A 4 -36.05 -2.90 -17.71
CA THR A 4 -35.56 -1.52 -17.87
C THR A 4 -34.74 -1.05 -16.68
N ALA A 5 -35.06 -1.51 -15.46
CA ALA A 5 -34.29 -1.22 -14.26
C ALA A 5 -32.93 -1.94 -14.25
N ALA A 6 -32.87 -3.19 -14.71
CA ALA A 6 -31.62 -3.95 -14.81
C ALA A 6 -30.65 -3.35 -15.86
N ALA A 7 -31.18 -2.91 -17.01
CA ALA A 7 -30.39 -2.25 -18.04
C ALA A 7 -29.81 -0.90 -17.58
N ALA A 8 -30.58 -0.13 -16.80
CA ALA A 8 -30.11 1.12 -16.22
C ALA A 8 -28.98 0.90 -15.18
N LEU A 9 -29.12 -0.11 -14.31
CA LEU A 9 -28.11 -0.45 -13.30
C LEU A 9 -26.80 -0.95 -13.93
N ALA A 10 -26.88 -1.73 -15.01
CA ALA A 10 -25.71 -2.24 -15.72
C ALA A 10 -24.88 -1.12 -16.38
N PHE A 11 -25.53 -0.01 -16.74
CA PHE A 11 -24.87 1.12 -17.39
C PHE A 11 -24.28 2.14 -16.40
N THR A 12 -24.87 2.30 -15.22
CA THR A 12 -24.40 3.27 -14.22
C THR A 12 -23.30 2.73 -13.30
N LEU A 13 -23.24 1.40 -13.10
CA LEU A 13 -22.24 0.74 -12.26
C LEU A 13 -20.77 1.00 -12.71
N PRO A 14 -20.38 0.86 -13.99
CA PRO A 14 -19.00 1.10 -14.39
C PRO A 14 -18.60 2.59 -14.27
N LEU A 15 -19.53 3.53 -14.47
CA LEU A 15 -19.27 4.96 -14.30
C LEU A 15 -19.05 5.32 -12.83
N ALA A 16 -19.76 4.67 -11.91
CA ALA A 16 -19.54 4.84 -10.47
C ALA A 16 -18.18 4.27 -10.03
N LEU A 17 -17.76 3.13 -10.58
CA LEU A 17 -16.43 2.56 -10.28
C LEU A 17 -15.27 3.41 -10.83
N ALA A 18 -15.44 4.02 -12.00
CA ALA A 18 -14.43 4.92 -12.58
C ALA A 18 -14.20 6.18 -11.73
N ALA A 19 -15.14 6.55 -10.85
CA ALA A 19 -15.00 7.65 -9.90
C ALA A 19 -14.33 7.24 -8.57
N CYS A 20 -14.18 5.94 -8.30
CA CYS A 20 -13.59 5.42 -7.05
C CYS A 20 -12.08 5.16 -7.14
N GLY A 21 -11.45 5.40 -8.29
CA GLY A 21 -10.00 5.28 -8.47
C GLY A 21 -9.43 6.54 -9.10
N GLU A 22 -8.88 7.43 -8.27
CA GLU A 22 -8.16 8.61 -8.74
C GLU A 22 -6.86 8.17 -9.44
N SER A 23 -6.74 8.43 -10.74
CA SER A 23 -5.61 7.98 -11.58
C SER A 23 -4.31 8.76 -11.35
N GLY A 24 -4.25 9.66 -10.38
CA GLY A 24 -3.08 10.47 -10.05
C GLY A 24 -2.72 10.52 -8.57
N ALA A 25 -3.50 9.87 -7.70
CA ALA A 25 -3.18 9.77 -6.29
C ALA A 25 -2.17 8.65 -6.08
N SER A 26 -0.97 9.01 -5.61
CA SER A 26 -0.02 8.06 -5.05
C SER A 26 -0.73 7.15 -4.05
N ALA A 27 -0.48 5.84 -4.13
CA ALA A 27 -1.07 4.88 -3.20
C ALA A 27 -0.78 5.29 -1.74
N PRO A 28 -1.67 4.98 -0.78
CA PRO A 28 -1.39 5.23 0.63
C PRO A 28 -0.04 4.61 1.03
N GLY A 29 0.85 5.41 1.59
CA GLY A 29 2.22 5.00 1.93
C GLY A 29 3.24 5.06 0.79
N ALA A 30 2.85 5.52 -0.40
CA ALA A 30 3.81 5.82 -1.45
C ALA A 30 4.62 7.07 -1.10
N VAL A 31 5.93 6.96 -1.27
CA VAL A 31 6.89 8.02 -0.99
C VAL A 31 7.06 8.94 -2.20
N SER A 32 7.48 10.18 -1.97
CA SER A 32 7.87 11.09 -3.03
C SER A 32 9.12 10.58 -3.78
N PRO A 33 9.38 11.04 -5.02
CA PRO A 33 10.57 10.62 -5.75
C PRO A 33 11.90 10.93 -5.03
N GLY A 34 11.94 12.02 -4.27
CA GLY A 34 13.12 12.39 -3.47
C GLY A 34 13.32 11.47 -2.27
N GLU A 35 12.24 11.08 -1.59
CA GLU A 35 12.27 10.11 -0.50
C GLU A 35 12.64 8.71 -1.01
N ALA A 36 12.10 8.27 -2.15
CA ALA A 36 12.48 7.00 -2.79
C ALA A 36 14.00 6.95 -3.03
N LYS A 37 14.55 8.02 -3.61
CA LYS A 37 16.00 8.13 -3.83
C LYS A 37 16.81 8.06 -2.54
N ALA A 38 16.36 8.75 -1.48
CA ALA A 38 17.05 8.72 -0.20
C ALA A 38 17.02 7.32 0.45
N LEU A 39 15.91 6.59 0.29
CA LEU A 39 15.78 5.21 0.75
C LEU A 39 16.69 4.25 -0.03
N ASP A 40 16.80 4.42 -1.34
CA ASP A 40 17.70 3.62 -2.19
C ASP A 40 19.17 3.85 -1.82
N GLU A 41 19.56 5.11 -1.57
CA GLU A 41 20.91 5.46 -1.09
C GLU A 41 21.21 4.81 0.27
N ALA A 42 20.26 4.88 1.20
CA ALA A 42 20.39 4.24 2.50
C ALA A 42 20.53 2.71 2.38
N ALA A 43 19.76 2.08 1.49
CA ALA A 43 19.87 0.64 1.23
C ALA A 43 21.24 0.27 0.65
N ALA A 44 21.76 1.06 -0.29
CA ALA A 44 23.09 0.84 -0.86
C ALA A 44 24.20 0.89 0.21
N MET A 45 24.11 1.82 1.17
CA MET A 45 25.06 1.88 2.29
C MET A 45 25.01 0.64 3.20
N LEU A 46 23.85 -0.01 3.33
CA LEU A 46 23.71 -1.26 4.09
C LEU A 46 24.29 -2.44 3.32
N ASP A 47 24.10 -2.48 2.00
CA ASP A 47 24.64 -3.53 1.14
C ASP A 47 26.17 -3.52 1.13
N GLU A 48 26.79 -2.34 1.12
CA GLU A 48 28.25 -2.20 1.28
C GLU A 48 28.76 -2.74 2.62
N ARG A 49 27.91 -2.73 3.65
CA ARG A 49 28.23 -3.15 5.02
C ARG A 49 27.64 -4.51 5.35
N ARG A 50 27.47 -5.39 4.34
CA ARG A 50 26.85 -6.70 4.51
C ARG A 50 27.57 -7.52 5.57
N LEU A 51 26.82 -7.91 6.60
CA LEU A 51 27.31 -8.77 7.67
C LEU A 51 27.58 -10.18 7.13
N PRO A 52 28.62 -10.88 7.64
CA PRO A 52 28.82 -12.27 7.30
C PRO A 52 27.67 -13.13 7.87
N PRO A 53 27.32 -14.27 7.24
CA PRO A 53 26.15 -15.07 7.62
C PRO A 53 26.11 -15.49 9.09
N GLU A 54 27.26 -15.78 9.67
CA GLU A 54 27.45 -16.16 11.08
C GLU A 54 27.15 -15.01 12.07
N ALA A 55 27.18 -13.75 11.61
CA ALA A 55 26.82 -12.59 12.42
C ALA A 55 25.32 -12.27 12.38
N LEU A 56 24.56 -12.95 11.50
CA LEU A 56 23.10 -12.80 11.46
C LEU A 56 22.47 -13.63 12.57
N PRO A 57 21.48 -13.07 13.31
CA PRO A 57 20.79 -13.80 14.35
C PRO A 57 20.09 -15.04 13.74
N THR A 58 20.53 -16.23 14.15
CA THR A 58 19.90 -17.49 13.76
C THR A 58 18.54 -17.59 14.44
N GLY A 59 17.46 -17.43 13.68
CA GLY A 59 16.09 -17.52 14.20
C GLY A 59 15.40 -16.20 14.47
N ALA A 60 15.88 -15.08 13.91
CA ALA A 60 15.02 -13.91 13.75
C ALA A 60 13.85 -14.31 12.83
N GLN A 61 12.73 -14.70 13.44
CA GLN A 61 11.42 -14.48 12.84
C GLN A 61 11.46 -13.00 12.46
N LEU A 62 11.50 -12.69 11.16
CA LEU A 62 11.23 -11.34 10.67
C LEU A 62 9.89 -10.98 11.32
N GLY A 63 9.97 -10.18 12.38
CA GLY A 63 8.87 -10.00 13.32
C GLY A 63 7.63 -9.64 12.53
N ASP A 64 6.50 -10.18 12.99
CA ASP A 64 5.17 -9.73 12.61
C ASP A 64 5.21 -8.20 12.48
N ALA A 65 5.36 -7.73 11.23
CA ALA A 65 5.25 -6.32 10.96
C ALA A 65 3.87 -5.93 11.50
N PRO A 66 3.69 -4.77 12.16
CA PRO A 66 2.36 -4.31 12.51
C PRO A 66 1.61 -3.94 11.23
N GLY A 67 1.23 -4.95 10.47
CA GLY A 67 0.23 -4.92 9.45
C GLY A 67 -1.10 -4.87 10.19
N ASP A 68 -1.81 -3.79 9.98
CA ASP A 68 -3.20 -3.60 10.38
C ASP A 68 -3.47 -3.09 11.82
N ALA A 69 -2.70 -2.11 12.29
CA ALA A 69 -3.19 -1.20 13.34
C ALA A 69 -3.86 0.08 12.78
N ALA A 70 -4.06 0.16 11.45
CA ALA A 70 -4.71 1.29 10.79
C ALA A 70 -6.23 1.10 10.55
N SER A 71 -6.79 -0.07 10.84
CA SER A 71 -8.24 -0.32 10.75
C SER A 71 -9.03 0.07 12.02
N ALA A 72 -8.36 0.64 13.03
CA ALA A 72 -9.01 1.16 14.24
C ALA A 72 -8.92 2.69 14.29
N ALA A 73 -9.53 3.38 13.33
CA ALA A 73 -9.95 4.76 13.57
C ALA A 73 -11.17 4.72 14.51
N PRO A 74 -11.13 5.25 15.74
CA PRO A 74 -12.34 5.38 16.54
C PRO A 74 -13.28 6.36 15.83
N ALA A 75 -14.52 5.93 15.63
CA ALA A 75 -15.61 6.81 15.25
C ALA A 75 -15.62 8.01 16.21
N ARG A 76 -15.49 9.21 15.65
CA ARG A 76 -15.78 10.44 16.39
C ARG A 76 -17.27 10.72 16.24
N ASP A 77 -17.98 10.69 17.38
CA ASP A 77 -19.30 11.30 17.57
C ASP A 77 -19.27 12.82 17.33
#